data_AF-A0A0R0GHQ3-F1
#
_entry.id   AF-A0A0R0GHQ3-F1
#
_cell.length_a   1.000
_cell.length_b   1.000
_cell.length_c   1.000
_cell.angle_alpha   90.00
_cell.angle_beta   90.00
_cell.angle_gamma   90.00
#
_symmetry.space_group_name_H-M   'P 1'
#
loop_
_entity.id
_entity.type
_entity.pdbx_description
1 polymer ?
#
loop_
_entity_poly.entity_id
_entity_poly.type
_entity_poly.pdbx_seq_one_letter_code
_entity_poly.pdbx_strand_id
1 'polypeptide(L)' 'MKKVKHLVELPGAKSKLSLWKADLAQERSFDEAIEGCTGVFHVATPMDFECNDPENKVINPTINGLLDIMKACVKAKI' A
#
# COMPACT_ATOMS: atom_id res chain seq x y z
N MET A 1 6.65 -2.04 15.65
CA MET A 1 6.95 -3.49 15.51
C MET A 1 5.81 -4.42 15.92
N LYS A 2 5.10 -4.23 17.06
CA LYS A 2 4.06 -5.19 17.54
C LYS A 2 3.06 -5.65 16.45
N LYS A 3 2.54 -4.74 15.64
CA LYS A 3 1.56 -5.05 14.57
C LYS A 3 2.10 -5.99 13.48
N VAL A 4 3.40 -5.92 13.17
CA VAL A 4 4.05 -6.66 12.07
C VAL A 4 4.95 -7.79 12.57
N LYS A 5 4.94 -8.06 13.88
CA LYS A 5 5.83 -9.05 14.52
C LYS A 5 5.70 -10.42 13.85
N HIS A 6 4.47 -10.85 13.58
CA HIS A 6 4.19 -12.13 12.93
C HIS A 6 4.79 -12.26 11.53
N LEU A 7 4.97 -11.14 10.79
CA LEU A 7 5.57 -11.16 9.45
C LEU A 7 7.08 -11.34 9.51
N VAL A 8 7.74 -10.64 10.44
CA VAL A 8 9.22 -10.72 10.58
C VAL A 8 9.69 -12.03 11.21
N GLU A 9 8.78 -12.79 11.83
CA GLU A 9 9.04 -14.11 12.40
C GLU A 9 8.81 -15.27 11.39
N LEU A 10 8.30 -14.99 10.19
CA LEU A 10 8.13 -16.01 9.16
C LEU A 10 9.47 -16.59 8.68
N PRO A 11 9.53 -17.89 8.31
CA PRO A 11 10.73 -18.49 7.72
C PRO A 11 11.23 -17.70 6.50
N GLY A 12 12.49 -17.26 6.55
CA GLY A 12 13.13 -16.49 5.47
C GLY A 12 12.83 -14.99 5.46
N ALA A 13 12.03 -14.46 6.39
CA ALA A 13 11.70 -13.03 6.43
C ALA A 13 12.95 -12.13 6.48
N LYS A 14 14.00 -12.53 7.23
CA LYS A 14 15.24 -11.76 7.36
C LYS A 14 15.95 -11.48 6.02
N SER A 15 15.74 -12.28 4.98
CA SER A 15 16.36 -12.09 3.66
C SER A 15 15.37 -11.83 2.52
N LYS A 16 14.07 -12.09 2.72
CA LYS A 16 13.04 -11.99 1.67
C LYS A 16 11.96 -10.96 1.94
N LEU A 17 11.94 -10.34 3.13
CA LEU A 17 10.94 -9.37 3.52
C LEU A 17 11.61 -8.04 3.88
N SER A 18 11.23 -6.97 3.18
CA SER A 18 11.43 -5.59 3.59
C SER A 18 10.08 -4.99 3.96
N LEU A 19 10.06 -4.15 5.00
CA LEU A 19 8.85 -3.46 5.44
C LEU A 19 9.01 -1.98 5.18
N TRP A 20 8.03 -1.41 4.50
CA TRP A 20 7.98 0.00 4.14
C TRP A 20 6.76 0.65 4.77
N LYS A 21 6.85 1.94 5.07
CA LYS A 21 5.73 2.73 5.55
C LYS A 21 5.16 3.50 4.36
N ALA A 22 3.86 3.34 4.11
CA ALA A 22 3.11 4.09 3.12
C ALA A 22 1.68 4.34 3.62
N ASP A 23 0.98 5.29 3.02
CA ASP A 23 -0.38 5.69 3.37
C ASP A 23 -1.17 6.03 2.09
N LEU A 24 -2.33 5.41 1.89
CA LEU A 24 -3.20 5.67 0.73
C LEU A 24 -3.69 7.12 0.67
N ALA A 25 -3.70 7.84 1.79
CA ALA A 25 -4.08 9.25 1.85
C ALA A 25 -2.90 10.21 1.60
N GLN A 26 -1.66 9.71 1.53
CA GLN A 26 -0.48 10.52 1.29
C GLN A 26 0.06 10.28 -0.13
N GLU A 27 -0.02 11.32 -0.95
CA GLU A 27 0.50 11.30 -2.33
C GLU A 27 1.96 10.83 -2.37
N ARG A 28 2.28 9.96 -3.32
CA ARG A 28 3.62 9.42 -3.59
C ARG A 28 4.24 8.62 -2.44
N SER A 29 3.46 8.23 -1.43
CA SER A 29 3.98 7.48 -0.29
C SER A 29 4.45 6.05 -0.64
N PHE A 30 4.04 5.55 -1.81
CA PHE A 30 4.42 4.22 -2.32
C PHE A 30 5.62 4.24 -3.27
N ASP A 31 6.09 5.42 -3.72
CA ASP A 31 7.20 5.55 -4.69
C ASP A 31 8.41 4.71 -4.26
N GLU A 32 8.86 4.86 -3.01
CA GLU A 32 10.07 4.19 -2.50
C GLU A 32 9.89 2.68 -2.39
N ALA A 33 8.71 2.22 -1.98
CA ALA A 33 8.42 0.80 -1.83
C ALA A 33 8.27 0.07 -3.17
N ILE A 34 7.86 0.79 -4.22
CA ILE A 34 7.63 0.25 -5.57
C ILE A 34 8.89 0.32 -6.45
N GLU A 35 9.81 1.24 -6.20
CA GLU A 35 11.06 1.35 -6.96
C GLU A 35 11.84 0.03 -6.99
N GLY A 36 12.21 -0.42 -8.19
CA GLY A 36 12.93 -1.67 -8.40
C GLY A 36 12.10 -2.96 -8.27
N CYS A 37 10.80 -2.87 -8.02
CA CYS A 37 9.91 -4.02 -8.07
C CYS A 37 9.73 -4.54 -9.52
N THR A 38 9.37 -5.81 -9.67
CA THR A 38 8.99 -6.40 -10.99
C THR A 38 7.47 -6.43 -11.20
N GLY A 39 6.70 -6.35 -10.11
CA GLY A 39 5.26 -6.32 -10.12
C GLY A 39 4.72 -5.94 -8.76
N VAL A 40 3.49 -5.41 -8.73
CA VAL A 40 2.84 -4.91 -7.51
C VAL A 40 1.50 -5.61 -7.32
N PHE A 41 1.30 -6.18 -6.14
CA PHE A 41 0.01 -6.69 -5.69
C PHE A 41 -0.64 -5.67 -4.77
N HIS A 42 -1.59 -4.90 -5.29
CA HIS A 42 -2.38 -3.98 -4.47
C HIS A 42 -3.55 -4.73 -3.81
N VAL A 43 -3.47 -4.93 -2.50
CA VAL A 43 -4.49 -5.65 -1.70
C VAL A 43 -5.18 -4.72 -0.69
N ALA A 44 -4.59 -3.55 -0.42
CA ALA A 44 -5.09 -2.64 0.60
C ALA A 44 -6.35 -1.90 0.14
N THR A 45 -7.42 -1.97 0.92
CA THR A 45 -8.63 -1.15 0.74
C THR A 45 -9.02 -0.53 2.08
N PRO A 46 -9.38 0.76 2.13
CA PRO A 46 -10.03 1.30 3.31
C PRO A 46 -11.34 0.54 3.56
N MET A 47 -11.61 0.23 4.83
CA MET A 47 -12.86 -0.40 5.27
C MET A 47 -13.42 0.41 6.44
N ASP A 48 -14.63 0.94 6.25
CA ASP A 48 -15.43 1.61 7.28
C ASP A 48 -16.86 1.06 7.19
N PHE A 49 -17.21 0.13 8.10
CA PHE A 49 -18.48 -0.57 8.07
C PHE A 49 -19.67 0.28 8.54
N GLU A 50 -19.42 1.38 9.24
CA GLU A 50 -20.45 2.28 9.78
C GLU A 50 -20.45 3.64 9.06
N CYS A 51 -19.99 3.64 7.80
CA CYS A 51 -19.73 4.86 7.08
C CYS A 51 -21.00 5.58 6.62
N ASN A 52 -21.28 6.75 7.19
CA ASN A 52 -22.39 7.61 6.76
C ASN A 52 -22.10 8.42 5.47
N ASP A 53 -20.86 8.37 4.97
CA ASP A 53 -20.43 9.06 3.74
C ASP A 53 -19.41 8.20 2.97
N PRO A 54 -19.87 7.09 2.38
CA PRO A 54 -18.99 6.13 1.71
C PRO A 54 -18.27 6.75 0.50
N GLU A 55 -18.87 7.74 -0.16
CA GLU A 55 -18.29 8.41 -1.32
C GLU A 55 -16.97 9.09 -0.94
N ASN A 56 -16.98 9.96 0.08
CA ASN A 56 -15.79 10.71 0.45
C ASN A 56 -14.82 9.95 1.37
N LYS A 57 -15.30 8.95 2.11
CA LYS A 57 -14.48 8.22 3.09
C LYS A 57 -13.96 6.87 2.62
N VAL A 58 -14.59 6.25 1.62
CA VAL A 58 -14.19 4.93 1.12
C VAL A 58 -13.90 4.97 -0.37
N ILE A 59 -14.86 5.39 -1.21
CA ILE A 59 -14.77 5.32 -2.67
C ILE A 59 -13.67 6.25 -3.20
N ASN A 60 -13.77 7.55 -2.94
CA ASN A 60 -12.79 8.54 -3.41
C ASN A 60 -11.36 8.24 -2.89
N PRO A 61 -11.14 7.89 -1.60
CA PRO A 61 -9.83 7.48 -1.12
C PRO A 61 -9.30 6.21 -1.80
N THR A 62 -10.15 5.22 -2.07
CA THR A 62 -9.75 4.00 -2.79
C THR A 62 -9.31 4.32 -4.21
N ILE A 63 -10.09 5.11 -4.94
CA ILE A 63 -9.77 5.52 -6.32
C ILE A 63 -8.47 6.33 -6.35
N ASN A 64 -8.34 7.34 -5.50
CA ASN A 64 -7.17 8.20 -5.45
C ASN A 64 -5.91 7.43 -5.04
N GLY A 65 -6.01 6.55 -4.03
CA GLY A 65 -4.92 5.69 -3.60
C GLY A 65 -4.47 4.71 -4.69
N LEU A 66 -5.42 4.10 -5.42
CA LEU A 66 -5.11 3.25 -6.56
C LEU A 66 -4.39 4.04 -7.67
N LEU A 67 -4.88 5.24 -8.02
CA LEU A 67 -4.26 6.09 -9.04
C LEU A 67 -2.84 6.50 -8.64
N ASP A 68 -2.59 6.81 -7.37
CA ASP A 68 -1.25 7.12 -6.87
C ASP A 68 -0.29 5.94 -7.00
N ILE A 69 -0.74 4.75 -6.60
CA ILE A 69 0.03 3.50 -6.76
C ILE A 69 0.32 3.23 -8.24
N MET A 70 -0.66 3.40 -9.14
CA MET A 70 -0.44 3.23 -10.58
C MET A 70 0.58 4.22 -11.13
N LYS A 71 0.58 5.48 -10.68
CA LYS A 71 1.60 6.47 -11.07
C LYS A 71 2.99 6.05 -10.60
N ALA A 72 3.11 5.53 -9.38
CA ALA A 72 4.35 4.99 -8.85
C ALA A 72 4.85 3.79 -9.68
N CYS A 73 3.96 2.87 -10.06
CA CYS A 73 4.28 1.75 -10.97
C CYS A 73 4.84 2.24 -12.32
N VAL A 74 4.14 3.18 -12.97
CA VAL A 74 4.59 3.76 -14.26
C VAL A 74 5.97 4.40 -14.12
N LYS A 75 6.20 5.13 -13.02
CA LYS A 75 7.50 5.75 -12.73
C LYS A 75 8.61 4.71 -12.54
N ALA A 76 8.32 3.61 -11.85
CA ALA A 76 9.22 2.48 -11.65
C ALA A 76 9.37 1.59 -12.89
N LYS A 77 8.66 1.91 -14.00
CA LYS A 77 8.68 1.19 -15.28
C LYS A 77 8.20 -0.26 -15.17
N ILE A 78 7.18 -0.48 -14.35
CA ILE A 78 6.40 -1.73 -14.27
C ILE A 78 4.97 -1.56 -14.77
#